data_AF-A0A2W7AM31-F1
#
_entry.id   AF-A0A2W7AM31-F1
#
_cell.length_a   1.000
_cell.length_b   1.000
_cell.length_c   1.000
_cell.angle_alpha   90.00
_cell.angle_beta   90.00
_cell.angle_gamma   90.00
#
_symmetry.space_group_name_H-M   'P 1'
#
loop_
_entity.id
_entity.type
_entity.pdbx_description
1 polymer ?
#
loop_
_entity_poly.entity_id
_entity_poly.type
_entity_poly.pdbx_seq_one_letter_code
_entity_poly.pdbx_strand_id
1 'polypeptide(L)' 'MMPFLQKLGETIAWSVVGVLIFYGCIRLFDKLDPIDYREEIHNGNIAAGLIMSSVVLAIAAIIISILLSP' A
#
# COMPACT_ATOMS: atom_id res chain seq x y z
N MET A 1 20.44 16.31 22.48
CA MET A 1 18.98 16.14 22.59
C MET A 1 18.23 16.72 21.37
N MET A 2 18.49 17.97 20.94
CA MET A 2 17.90 18.56 19.73
C MET A 2 17.97 17.73 18.43
N PRO A 3 19.10 17.09 18.04
CA PRO A 3 19.17 16.37 16.77
C PRO A 3 18.32 15.08 16.75
N PHE A 4 18.05 14.48 17.91
CA PHE A 4 17.16 13.32 18.01
C PHE A 4 15.70 13.73 17.78
N LEU A 5 15.28 14.84 18.40
CA LEU A 5 13.90 15.32 18.29
C LEU A 5 13.55 15.74 16.85
N GLN A 6 14.51 16.34 16.13
CA GLN A 6 14.37 16.67 14.72
C GLN A 6 14.18 15.42 13.85
N LYS A 7 15.04 14.40 13.99
CA LYS A 7 14.91 13.13 13.24
C LYS A 7 13.58 12.42 13.52
N LEU A 8 13.12 12.46 14.78
CA LEU A 8 11.85 11.87 15.16
C LEU A 8 10.69 12.62 14.48
N GLY A 9 10.73 13.95 14.48
CA GLY A 9 9.74 14.79 13.79
C GLY A 9 9.69 14.53 12.29
N GLU A 10 10.86 14.45 11.63
CA GLU A 10 10.96 14.12 10.20
C GLU A 10 10.39 12.74 9.88
N THR A 11 10.73 11.72 10.68
CA THR A 11 10.23 10.35 10.49
C THR A 11 8.71 10.29 10.60
N ILE A 12 8.15 10.97 11.60
CA ILE A 12 6.69 11.03 11.79
C ILE A 12 6.04 11.79 10.63
N ALA A 13 6.59 12.93 10.23
CA ALA A 13 6.05 13.72 9.13
C ALA A 13 6.00 12.92 7.83
N TRP A 14 7.10 12.25 7.46
CA TRP A 14 7.15 11.40 6.27
C TRP A 14 6.23 10.18 6.36
N SER A 15 6.09 9.58 7.55
CA SER A 15 5.16 8.47 7.76
C SER A 15 3.71 8.93 7.52
N VAL A 16 3.32 10.09 8.03
CA VAL A 16 1.98 10.65 7.81
C VAL A 16 1.73 10.92 6.33
N VAL A 17 2.69 11.53 5.63
CA VAL A 17 2.59 11.76 4.18
C VAL A 17 2.42 10.44 3.42
N GLY A 18 3.21 9.43 3.77
CA GLY A 18 3.12 8.10 3.17
C GLY A 18 1.74 7.46 3.36
N VAL A 19 1.19 7.51 4.58
CA VAL A 19 -0.16 6.99 4.88
C VAL A 19 -1.23 7.72 4.08
N LEU A 20 -1.15 9.04 3.96
CA LEU A 20 -2.11 9.83 3.19
C LEU A 20 -2.08 9.48 1.69
N ILE A 21 -0.88 9.33 1.12
CA ILE A 21 -0.72 8.91 -0.29
C ILE A 21 -1.29 7.50 -0.48
N PHE A 22 -0.92 6.56 0.40
CA PHE A 22 -1.39 5.17 0.30
C PHE A 22 -2.92 5.08 0.37
N TYR A 23 -3.53 5.81 1.30
CA TYR A 23 -4.98 5.91 1.39
C TYR A 23 -5.61 6.50 0.12
N GLY A 24 -5.00 7.54 -0.45
CA GLY A 24 -5.42 8.12 -1.72
C GLY A 24 -5.37 7.12 -2.87
N CYS A 25 -4.31 6.32 -2.95
CA CYS A 25 -4.15 5.28 -3.96
C CYS A 25 -5.22 4.18 -3.83
N ILE A 26 -5.53 3.71 -2.61
CA ILE A 26 -6.61 2.74 -2.37
C ILE A 26 -7.94 3.31 -2.84
N ARG A 27 -8.24 4.55 -2.47
CA ARG A 27 -9.49 5.22 -2.91
C ARG A 27 -9.58 5.40 -4.41
N LEU A 28 -8.45 5.65 -5.07
CA LEU A 28 -8.41 5.73 -6.52
C LEU A 28 -8.61 4.35 -7.16
N PHE A 29 -8.00 3.31 -6.59
CA PHE A 29 -8.17 1.92 -7.03
C PHE A 29 -9.64 1.50 -6.94
N ASP A 30 -10.29 1.67 -5.79
CA ASP A 30 -11.71 1.34 -5.59
C ASP A 30 -12.64 2.10 -6.55
N LYS A 31 -12.25 3.34 -6.93
CA LYS A 31 -13.02 4.15 -7.87
C LYS A 31 -12.88 3.68 -9.32
N LEU A 32 -11.68 3.22 -9.69
CA LEU A 32 -11.40 2.72 -11.03
C LEU A 32 -11.94 1.30 -11.23
N ASP A 33 -11.90 0.50 -10.18
CA ASP A 33 -12.30 -0.90 -10.16
C ASP A 33 -13.31 -1.16 -9.03
N PRO A 34 -14.61 -0.89 -9.27
CA PRO A 34 -15.65 -0.95 -8.25
C PRO A 34 -16.11 -2.39 -7.95
N ILE A 35 -15.22 -3.39 -8.05
CA ILE A 35 -15.49 -4.80 -7.75
C ILE A 35 -15.17 -5.08 -6.28
N ASP A 36 -16.11 -5.69 -5.55
CA ASP A 36 -15.82 -6.20 -4.20
C ASP A 36 -15.08 -7.54 -4.28
N TYR A 37 -13.76 -7.44 -4.41
CA TYR A 37 -12.88 -8.60 -4.43
C TYR A 37 -13.01 -9.48 -3.18
N ARG A 38 -13.39 -8.93 -2.03
CA ARG A 38 -13.53 -9.70 -0.80
C ARG A 38 -14.76 -10.60 -0.85
N GLU A 39 -15.88 -10.06 -1.34
CA GLU A 39 -17.09 -10.84 -1.57
C GLU A 39 -16.87 -11.90 -2.65
N GLU A 40 -16.23 -11.55 -3.76
CA GLU A 40 -15.92 -12.49 -4.85
C GLU A 40 -15.05 -13.67 -4.36
N ILE A 41 -14.01 -13.39 -3.57
CA ILE A 41 -13.18 -14.46 -2.97
C ILE A 41 -14.02 -15.34 -2.03
N HIS A 42 -14.89 -14.75 -1.21
CA HIS A 42 -15.76 -15.50 -0.31
C HIS A 42 -16.74 -16.41 -1.07
N ASN A 43 -17.22 -15.97 -2.23
CA ASN A 43 -18.08 -16.74 -3.12
C ASN A 43 -17.33 -17.83 -3.91
N GLY A 44 -16.02 -18.00 -3.70
CA GLY A 44 -15.20 -19.02 -4.35
C GLY A 44 -14.62 -18.59 -5.69
N ASN A 45 -14.66 -17.29 -6.03
CA ASN A 45 -14.07 -16.79 -7.26
C ASN A 45 -12.53 -16.76 -7.16
N ILE A 46 -11.89 -17.77 -7.75
CA ILE A 46 -10.43 -17.92 -7.77
C ILE A 46 -9.75 -16.78 -8.55
N ALA A 47 -10.40 -16.23 -9.59
CA ALA A 47 -9.83 -15.16 -10.39
C ALA A 47 -9.67 -13.87 -9.56
N ALA A 48 -10.67 -13.54 -8.72
CA ALA A 48 -10.57 -12.44 -7.77
C ALA A 48 -9.42 -12.63 -6.77
N GLY A 49 -9.24 -13.86 -6.27
CA GLY A 49 -8.12 -14.22 -5.39
C GLY A 49 -6.74 -14.04 -6.05
N LEU A 50 -6.60 -14.43 -7.32
CA LEU A 50 -5.38 -14.26 -8.09
C LEU A 50 -5.04 -12.79 -8.33
N ILE A 51 -6.04 -11.97 -8.64
CA ILE A 51 -5.87 -10.52 -8.82
C ILE A 51 -5.35 -9.90 -7.51
N MET A 52 -6.04 -10.14 -6.39
CA MET A 52 -5.62 -9.58 -5.10
C MET A 52 -4.22 -10.05 -4.67
N SER A 53 -3.90 -11.33 -4.91
CA SER A 53 -2.56 -11.86 -4.64
C SER A 53 -1.49 -11.15 -5.50
N SER A 54 -1.80 -10.88 -6.76
CA SER A 54 -0.91 -10.18 -7.68
C SER A 54 -0.66 -8.73 -7.26
N VAL A 55 -1.70 -8.04 -6.78
CA VAL A 55 -1.58 -6.67 -6.23
C VAL A 55 -0.66 -6.67 -5.00
N VAL A 56 -0.86 -7.60 -4.07
CA VAL A 56 -0.01 -7.72 -2.87
C VAL A 56 1.45 -7.99 -3.25
N LEU A 57 1.68 -8.92 -4.18
CA LEU A 57 3.04 -9.24 -4.67
C LEU A 57 3.69 -8.06 -5.38
N ALA A 58 2.94 -7.31 -6.20
CA ALA A 58 3.46 -6.11 -6.87
C ALA A 58 3.89 -5.04 -5.87
N ILE A 59 3.07 -4.78 -4.84
CA ILE A 59 3.43 -3.83 -3.76
C ILE A 59 4.69 -4.30 -3.03
N ALA A 60 4.76 -5.58 -2.66
CA ALA A 60 5.93 -6.14 -2.01
C ALA A 60 7.20 -5.99 -2.86
N ALA A 61 7.11 -6.27 -4.17
CA ALA A 61 8.22 -6.11 -5.09
C ALA A 61 8.69 -4.65 -5.20
N ILE A 62 7.77 -3.69 -5.24
CA ILE A 62 8.10 -2.25 -5.24
C ILE A 62 8.85 -1.87 -3.96
N ILE A 63 8.35 -2.29 -2.79
CA ILE A 63 9.00 -2.00 -1.50
C ILE A 63 10.41 -2.58 -1.46
N ILE A 64 10.57 -3.85 -1.88
CA ILE A 64 11.88 -4.50 -1.93
C ILE A 64 12.81 -3.74 -2.88
N SER A 65 12.34 -3.35 -4.05
CA SER A 65 13.13 -2.58 -5.02
C SER A 65 13.62 -1.26 -4.42
N ILE A 66 12.78 -0.56 -3.65
CA ILE A 66 13.16 0.70 -3.00
C ILE A 66 14.18 0.45 -1.90
N LEU A 67 13.98 -0.58 -1.07
CA LEU A 67 14.89 -0.91 0.03
C LEU A 67 16.28 -1.36 -0.45
N LEU A 68 16.36 -2.00 -1.61
CA LEU A 68 17.61 -2.46 -2.20
C LEU A 68 18.26 -1.40 -3.11
N SER A 69 17.60 -0.26 -3.35
CA SER A 69 18.18 0.82 -4.15
C SER A 69 19.33 1.49 -3.38
N PRO A 70 20.50 1.71 -4.02
CA PRO A 70 21.68 2.31 -3.38
C PRO A 70 21.51 3.80 -3.03
#